data_AF-A0A6I2JQ94-F1
#
_entry.id   AF-A0A6I2JQ94-F1
#
_cell.length_a   1.000
_cell.length_b   1.000
_cell.length_c   1.000
_cell.angle_alpha   90.00
_cell.angle_beta   90.00
_cell.angle_gamma   90.00
#
_symmetry.space_group_name_H-M   'P 1'
#
loop_
_entity.id
_entity.type
_entity.pdbx_description
1 polymer ?
#
loop_
_entity_poly.entity_id
_entity_poly.type
_entity_poly.pdbx_seq_one_letter_code
_entity_poly.pdbx_strand_id
1 'polypeptide(L)'
;MFGFLKKGSDNKSQDSQEIDLQAETISGKISELEQQLANNPQATETQKQLMLEYNRALNIFAKSRRFRQEIDPLFVKIDELRNTIRKSF
;
A
#
# COMPACT_ATOMS: atom_id res chain seq x y z
N MET A 1 19.13 35.27 29.16
CA MET A 1 17.79 35.19 28.53
C MET A 1 17.99 34.89 27.06
N PHE A 2 17.95 33.62 26.65
CA PHE A 2 17.94 33.26 25.23
C PHE A 2 16.55 32.72 24.90
N GLY A 3 15.89 33.47 24.01
CA GLY A 3 14.51 33.27 23.61
C GLY A 3 14.31 31.94 22.88
N PHE A 4 13.17 31.34 23.21
CA PHE A 4 12.54 30.24 22.51
C PHE A 4 12.44 30.51 21.01
N LEU A 5 13.20 29.78 20.18
CA LEU A 5 12.80 29.54 18.80
C LEU A 5 12.11 28.18 18.70
N LYS A 6 10.78 28.28 18.78
CA LYS A 6 9.79 27.29 18.37
C LYS A 6 10.05 26.89 16.91
N LYS A 7 10.89 25.87 16.68
CA LYS A 7 10.95 25.16 15.39
C LYS A 7 9.94 24.00 15.42
N GLY A 8 8.66 24.36 15.38
CA GLY A 8 7.59 23.41 15.18
C GLY A 8 6.90 23.75 13.87
N SER A 9 7.36 23.18 12.74
CA SER A 9 6.59 23.10 11.47
C SER A 9 7.24 22.24 10.37
N ASP A 10 8.53 21.88 10.44
CA ASP A 10 9.20 21.19 9.32
C ASP A 10 8.89 19.67 9.20
N ASN A 11 8.16 19.09 10.15
CA ASN A 11 8.03 17.64 10.25
C ASN A 11 6.89 17.04 9.40
N LYS A 12 6.08 17.86 8.70
CA LYS A 12 4.98 17.34 7.84
C LYS A 12 5.46 16.97 6.44
N SER A 13 6.47 17.66 5.92
CA SER A 13 6.96 17.48 4.55
C SER A 13 7.77 16.19 4.42
N GLN A 14 8.61 15.90 5.43
CA GLN A 14 9.47 14.70 5.45
C GLN A 14 8.64 13.42 5.59
N ASP A 15 7.64 13.43 6.49
CA ASP A 15 6.68 12.32 6.67
C ASP A 15 5.89 12.05 5.38
N SER A 16 5.46 13.10 4.67
CA SER A 16 4.73 12.95 3.40
C SER A 16 5.60 12.30 2.31
N GLN A 17 6.87 12.73 2.17
CA GLN A 17 7.79 12.16 1.19
C GLN A 17 8.15 10.70 1.51
N GLU A 18 8.35 10.38 2.79
CA GLU A 18 8.60 8.99 3.22
C GLU A 18 7.36 8.10 2.99
N ILE A 19 6.15 8.62 3.23
CA ILE A 19 4.90 7.90 2.92
C ILE A 19 4.76 7.68 1.41
N ASP A 20 5.07 8.69 0.58
CA ASP A 20 5.01 8.55 -0.88
C ASP A 20 6.02 7.51 -1.38
N LEU A 21 7.26 7.50 -0.86
CA LEU A 21 8.27 6.48 -1.18
C LEU A 21 7.87 5.06 -0.73
N GLN A 22 7.26 4.95 0.46
CA GLN A 22 6.71 3.69 0.94
C GLN A 22 5.55 3.22 0.07
N ALA A 23 4.68 4.14 -0.36
CA ALA A 23 3.56 3.84 -1.24
C ALA A 23 4.06 3.26 -2.57
N GLU A 24 5.08 3.87 -3.15
CA GLU A 24 5.70 3.42 -4.41
C GLU A 24 6.36 2.04 -4.26
N THR A 25 7.07 1.83 -3.14
CA THR A 25 7.70 0.54 -2.83
C THR A 25 6.67 -0.59 -2.67
N ILE A 26 5.58 -0.32 -1.94
CA ILE A 26 4.51 -1.30 -1.74
C ILE A 26 3.77 -1.56 -3.06
N SER A 27 3.51 -0.53 -3.87
CA SER A 27 2.90 -0.69 -5.20
C SER A 27 3.74 -1.60 -6.10
N GLY A 28 5.06 -1.44 -6.08
CA GLY A 28 5.99 -2.33 -6.79
C GLY A 28 5.87 -3.79 -6.33
N LYS A 29 5.90 -4.03 -5.02
CA LYS A 29 5.74 -5.38 -4.45
C LYS A 29 4.38 -6.01 -4.77
N ILE A 30 3.31 -5.22 -4.71
CA ILE A 30 1.97 -5.66 -5.10
C ILE A 30 1.99 -6.10 -6.56
N SER A 31 2.58 -5.31 -7.45
CA SER A 31 2.67 -5.66 -8.88
C SER A 31 3.46 -6.95 -9.12
N GLU A 32 4.57 -7.16 -8.41
CA GLU A 32 5.33 -8.42 -8.47
C GLU A 32 4.52 -9.62 -7.97
N LEU A 33 3.83 -9.46 -6.83
CA LEU A 33 2.97 -10.50 -6.27
C LEU A 33 1.76 -10.79 -7.15
N GLU A 34 1.17 -9.77 -7.79
CA GLU A 34 0.10 -9.91 -8.78
C GLU A 34 0.60 -10.70 -10.01
N GLN A 35 1.81 -10.42 -10.50
CA GLN A 35 2.41 -11.19 -11.59
C GLN A 35 2.67 -12.64 -11.20
N GLN A 36 3.17 -12.89 -9.99
CA GLN A 36 3.35 -14.25 -9.46
C GLN A 36 2.00 -14.97 -9.34
N LEU A 37 0.97 -14.27 -8.88
CA LEU A 37 -0.39 -14.79 -8.81
C LEU A 37 -0.96 -15.08 -10.22
N ALA A 38 -0.71 -14.22 -11.20
CA ALA A 38 -1.14 -14.45 -12.58
C ALA A 38 -0.49 -15.71 -13.19
N ASN A 39 0.78 -15.96 -12.87
CA ASN A 39 1.48 -17.18 -13.26
C ASN A 39 0.99 -18.42 -12.49
N ASN A 40 0.63 -18.26 -11.22
CA ASN A 40 0.17 -19.36 -10.37
C ASN A 40 -1.03 -18.95 -9.50
N PRO A 41 -2.24 -18.92 -10.08
CA PRO A 41 -3.42 -18.35 -9.42
C PRO A 41 -3.93 -19.18 -8.24
N GLN A 42 -3.44 -20.41 -8.07
CA GLN A 42 -3.76 -21.28 -6.93
C GLN A 42 -2.72 -21.21 -5.80
N ALA A 43 -1.67 -20.39 -5.95
CA ALA A 43 -0.66 -20.19 -4.91
C ALA A 43 -1.26 -19.44 -3.71
N THR A 44 -1.80 -20.20 -2.75
CA THR A 44 -2.48 -19.66 -1.56
C THR A 44 -1.54 -18.82 -0.69
N GLU A 45 -0.24 -19.09 -0.74
CA GLU A 45 0.79 -18.32 -0.04
C GLU A 45 0.97 -16.92 -0.67
N THR A 46 1.11 -16.86 -2.01
CA THR A 46 1.16 -15.60 -2.77
C THR A 46 -0.10 -14.79 -2.57
N GLN A 47 -1.28 -15.43 -2.58
CA GLN A 47 -2.56 -14.79 -2.28
C GLN A 47 -2.57 -14.11 -0.89
N LYS A 48 -2.10 -14.82 0.14
CA LYS A 48 -2.02 -14.27 1.52
C LYS A 48 -1.02 -13.13 1.61
N GLN A 49 0.16 -13.27 1.01
CA GLN A 49 1.16 -12.20 0.97
C GLN A 49 0.62 -10.96 0.26
N LEU A 50 -0.05 -11.15 -0.88
CA LEU A 50 -0.65 -10.06 -1.64
C LEU A 50 -1.75 -9.36 -0.83
N MET A 51 -2.60 -10.09 -0.09
CA MET A 51 -3.58 -9.49 0.84
C MET A 51 -2.94 -8.66 1.97
N LEU A 52 -1.79 -9.10 2.51
CA LEU A 52 -1.05 -8.37 3.54
C LEU A 52 -0.47 -7.07 3.00
N GLU A 53 0.18 -7.13 1.83
CA GLU A 53 0.75 -5.95 1.18
C GLU A 53 -0.35 -4.97 0.74
N TYR A 54 -1.50 -5.48 0.28
CA TYR A 54 -2.67 -4.65 0.02
C TYR A 54 -3.19 -3.91 1.24
N ASN A 55 -3.32 -4.56 2.40
CA ASN A 55 -3.69 -3.88 3.64
C ASN A 55 -2.67 -2.81 4.04
N ARG A 56 -1.38 -3.08 3.79
CA ARG A 56 -0.30 -2.14 4.05
C ARG A 56 -0.39 -0.91 3.13
N ALA A 57 -0.63 -1.14 1.83
CA ALA A 57 -0.87 -0.10 0.85
C ALA A 57 -2.07 0.76 1.25
N LEU A 58 -3.20 0.16 1.65
CA LEU A 58 -4.36 0.93 2.11
C LEU A 58 -4.02 1.88 3.26
N ASN A 59 -3.27 1.41 4.26
CA ASN A 59 -2.90 2.24 5.41
C ASN A 59 -1.92 3.37 5.03
N ILE A 60 -0.95 3.10 4.16
CA ILE A 60 0.03 4.09 3.68
C ILE A 60 -0.62 5.09 2.72
N PHE A 61 -1.41 4.62 1.76
CA PHE A 61 -2.11 5.44 0.78
C PHE A 61 -3.17 6.30 1.45
N ALA A 62 -3.81 5.84 2.53
CA ALA A 62 -4.74 6.65 3.32
C ALA A 62 -4.05 7.85 3.99
N LYS A 63 -2.75 7.73 4.30
CA LYS A 63 -1.93 8.80 4.88
C LYS A 63 -1.38 9.75 3.82
N SER A 64 -1.08 9.28 2.60
CA SER A 64 -0.68 10.17 1.50
C SER A 64 -1.91 10.75 0.79
N ARG A 65 -1.99 12.08 0.73
CA ARG A 65 -3.05 12.75 -0.05
C ARG A 65 -2.97 12.46 -1.55
N ARG A 66 -1.78 12.14 -2.06
CA ARG A 66 -1.54 11.88 -3.49
C ARG A 66 -1.97 10.46 -3.88
N PHE A 67 -1.63 9.48 -3.05
CA PHE A 67 -2.02 8.08 -3.26
C PHE A 67 -3.43 7.75 -2.79
N ARG A 68 -4.14 8.69 -2.14
CA ARG A 68 -5.52 8.47 -1.73
C ARG A 68 -6.46 8.12 -2.90
N GLN A 69 -6.16 8.62 -4.10
CA GLN A 69 -6.93 8.28 -5.32
C GLN A 69 -6.64 6.86 -5.82
N GLU A 70 -5.48 6.31 -5.50
CA GLU A 70 -5.10 4.93 -5.84
C GLU A 70 -5.76 3.90 -4.91
N ILE A 71 -6.39 4.33 -3.80
CA ILE A 71 -7.09 3.43 -2.88
C ILE A 71 -8.29 2.74 -3.55
N ASP A 72 -9.09 3.48 -4.31
CA ASP A 72 -10.26 2.96 -5.03
C ASP A 72 -9.89 1.79 -5.98
N PRO A 73 -8.96 1.96 -6.94
CA PRO A 73 -8.57 0.85 -7.81
C PRO A 73 -7.89 -0.29 -7.04
N LEU A 74 -7.18 0.01 -5.95
CA LEU A 74 -6.60 -1.01 -5.07
C LEU A 74 -7.68 -1.89 -4.43
N PHE A 75 -8.80 -1.30 -3.98
CA PHE A 75 -9.92 -2.05 -3.40
C PHE A 75 -10.54 -3.03 -4.39
N VAL A 76 -10.67 -2.63 -5.67
CA VAL A 76 -11.18 -3.52 -6.72
C VAL A 76 -10.25 -4.73 -6.87
N LYS A 77 -8.94 -4.51 -6.97
CA LYS A 77 -7.96 -5.59 -7.07
C LYS A 77 -7.97 -6.52 -5.86
N ILE A 78 -8.16 -5.98 -4.65
CA ILE A 78 -8.32 -6.77 -3.41
C ILE A 78 -9.58 -7.64 -3.48
N ASP A 79 -10.69 -7.08 -3.96
CA ASP A 79 -11.94 -7.83 -4.07
C ASP A 79 -11.83 -8.94 -5.12
N GLU A 80 -11.21 -8.66 -6.27
CA GLU A 80 -10.91 -9.64 -7.33
C GLU A 80 -10.01 -10.77 -6.81
N LEU A 81 -8.95 -10.41 -6.08
CA LEU A 81 -8.09 -11.38 -5.41
C LEU A 81 -8.89 -12.25 -4.45
N ARG A 82 -9.69 -11.63 -3.58
CA ARG A 82 -10.53 -12.34 -2.61
C ARG A 82 -11.54 -13.26 -3.29
N ASN A 83 -12.10 -12.84 -4.42
CA ASN A 83 -13.03 -13.64 -5.20
C ASN A 83 -12.32 -14.86 -5.82
N THR A 84 -11.08 -14.68 -6.29
CA THR A 84 -10.22 -15.75 -6.79
C THR A 84 -9.86 -16.74 -5.69
N ILE A 85 -9.49 -16.25 -4.50
CA ILE A 85 -9.24 -17.08 -3.31
C ILE A 85 -10.49 -17.89 -2.96
N ARG A 86 -11.67 -17.24 -2.88
CA ARG A 86 -12.93 -17.91 -2.54
C ARG A 86 -13.36 -18.96 -3.55
N LYS A 87 -13.14 -18.74 -4.85
CA LYS A 87 -13.44 -19.73 -5.90
C LYS A 87 -12.52 -20.95 -5.86
N SER A 88 -11.33 -20.79 -5.27
CA SER A 88 -10.32 -21.84 -5.21
C SER A 88 -10.41 -22.70 -3.95
N PHE A 89 -11.32 -22.38 -3.03
CA PHE A 89 -11.63 -23.11 -1.79
C PHE A 89 -12.90 -23.94 -1.92
#